data_AF-A0A3N2KLA6-F1
#
_entry.id   AF-A0A3N2KLA6-F1
#
_cell.length_a   1.000
_cell.length_b   1.000
_cell.length_c   1.000
_cell.angle_alpha   90.00
_cell.angle_beta   90.00
_cell.angle_gamma   90.00
#
_symmetry.space_group_name_H-M   'P 1'
#
loop_
_entity.id
_entity.type
_entity.pdbx_description
1 polymer ?
#
loop_
_entity_poly.entity_id
_entity_poly.type
_entity_poly.pdbx_seq_one_letter_code
_entity_poly.pdbx_strand_id
1 'polypeptide(L)'
;MKARKIHPMIFVPADRVFSIKDFAQMDIQATDPNECGVFTDAVYVNIPVRYGYACALGMAKSRQGAYHISYHLATSTGCNTCGVSASKGTFGSQEEAFVGGLEYIKRLFKVDGLWRYIAEAKREFFKHHHKQLSLFD
;
A
#
# COMPACT_ATOMS: atom_id res chain seq x y z
N MET A 1 -14.16 -4.66 -33.90
CA MET A 1 -13.64 -3.60 -32.99
C MET A 1 -12.79 -4.25 -31.91
N LYS A 2 -11.49 -3.94 -31.80
CA LYS A 2 -10.66 -4.40 -30.67
C LYS A 2 -10.98 -3.53 -29.46
N ALA A 3 -11.49 -4.13 -28.37
CA ALA A 3 -11.70 -3.43 -27.11
C ALA A 3 -10.36 -2.83 -26.64
N ARG A 4 -10.31 -1.51 -26.44
CA ARG A 4 -9.14 -0.85 -25.84
C ARG A 4 -8.99 -1.41 -24.42
N LYS A 5 -7.82 -1.97 -24.09
CA LYS A 5 -7.47 -2.32 -22.72
C LYS A 5 -7.44 -1.02 -21.90
N ILE A 6 -8.49 -0.78 -21.13
CA ILE A 6 -8.50 0.27 -20.12
C ILE A 6 -7.53 -0.20 -19.04
N HIS A 7 -6.43 0.53 -18.86
CA HIS A 7 -5.51 0.31 -17.76
C HIS A 7 -6.06 1.12 -16.59
N PRO A 8 -6.49 0.48 -15.49
CA PRO A 8 -6.99 1.21 -14.34
C PRO A 8 -5.86 2.10 -13.81
N MET A 9 -6.16 3.39 -13.61
CA MET A 9 -5.20 4.34 -13.05
C MET A 9 -5.39 4.46 -11.53
N ILE A 10 -4.27 4.53 -10.82
CA ILE A 10 -4.24 4.90 -9.41
C ILE A 10 -4.07 6.42 -9.37
N PHE A 11 -5.02 7.13 -8.76
CA PHE A 11 -4.98 8.58 -8.59
C PHE A 11 -4.08 8.96 -7.40
N VAL A 12 -2.78 8.79 -7.57
CA VAL A 12 -1.75 9.18 -6.58
C VAL A 12 -0.58 9.84 -7.31
N PRO A 13 0.15 10.76 -6.67
CA PRO A 13 1.37 11.33 -7.24
C PRO A 13 2.37 10.23 -7.57
N ALA A 14 2.85 10.19 -8.83
CA ALA A 14 3.69 9.10 -9.34
C ALA A 14 5.06 9.02 -8.62
N ASP A 15 5.56 10.15 -8.13
CA ASP A 15 6.77 10.29 -7.33
C ASP A 15 6.64 9.67 -5.92
N ARG A 16 5.42 9.30 -5.52
CA ARG A 16 5.12 8.69 -4.22
C ARG A 16 4.66 7.24 -4.36
N VAL A 17 4.78 6.64 -5.56
CA VAL A 17 4.48 5.23 -5.80
C VAL A 17 5.75 4.43 -5.90
N PHE A 18 5.90 3.46 -5.01
CA PHE A 18 7.09 2.63 -4.89
C PHE A 18 6.77 1.17 -5.20
N SER A 19 7.79 0.47 -5.69
CA SER A 19 7.74 -0.99 -5.72
C SER A 19 7.77 -1.55 -4.30
N ILE A 20 7.30 -2.79 -4.11
CA ILE A 20 7.37 -3.46 -2.80
C ILE A 20 8.80 -3.55 -2.30
N LYS A 21 9.76 -3.79 -3.21
CA LYS A 21 11.19 -3.86 -2.90
C LYS A 21 11.70 -2.54 -2.34
N ASP A 22 11.46 -1.43 -3.05
CA ASP A 22 11.97 -0.11 -2.63
C ASP A 22 11.31 0.32 -1.32
N PHE A 23 10.01 0.05 -1.17
CA PHE A 23 9.28 0.29 0.06
C PHE A 23 9.84 -0.51 1.24
N ALA A 24 10.16 -1.80 1.06
CA ALA A 24 10.66 -2.67 2.13
C ALA A 24 11.98 -2.19 2.76
N GLN A 25 12.72 -1.34 2.04
CA GLN A 25 14.01 -0.80 2.43
C GLN A 25 13.95 0.69 2.84
N MET A 26 12.77 1.29 2.72
CA MET A 26 12.55 2.71 2.99
C MET A 26 12.34 2.94 4.48
N ASP A 27 12.96 3.99 5.03
CA ASP A 27 12.50 4.59 6.28
C ASP A 27 11.53 5.72 5.94
N ILE A 28 10.25 5.50 6.25
CA ILE A 28 9.21 6.49 5.99
C ILE A 28 9.43 7.65 6.96
N GLN A 29 9.56 8.86 6.40
CA GLN A 29 9.65 10.06 7.22
C GLN A 29 8.37 10.25 8.03
N ALA A 30 8.54 10.49 9.33
CA ALA A 30 7.42 10.73 10.22
C ALA A 30 6.82 12.12 9.96
N THR A 31 5.49 12.20 9.92
CA THR A 31 4.75 13.43 9.69
C THR A 31 3.48 13.48 10.55
N ASP A 32 2.83 14.64 10.60
CA ASP A 32 1.55 14.80 11.27
C ASP A 32 0.43 14.88 10.22
N PRO A 33 -0.77 14.38 10.56
CA PRO A 33 -1.92 14.62 9.70
C PRO A 33 -2.28 16.10 9.68
N ASN A 34 -2.96 16.53 8.62
CA ASN A 34 -3.56 17.87 8.57
C ASN A 34 -4.72 18.01 9.57
N GLU A 35 -5.34 19.19 9.62
CA GLU A 35 -6.48 19.49 10.51
C GLU A 35 -7.68 18.54 10.34
N CYS A 36 -7.80 17.87 9.20
CA CYS A 36 -8.84 16.88 8.94
C CYS A 36 -8.42 15.45 9.32
N GLY A 37 -7.25 15.25 9.93
CA GLY A 37 -6.75 13.93 10.31
C GLY A 37 -6.24 13.11 9.12
N VAL A 38 -5.85 13.75 8.01
CA VAL A 38 -5.36 13.09 6.78
C VAL A 38 -3.86 13.34 6.61
N PHE A 39 -3.13 12.27 6.30
CA PHE A 39 -1.70 12.36 5.99
C PHE A 39 -1.51 12.71 4.52
N THR A 40 -0.97 13.90 4.25
CA THR A 40 -0.73 14.37 2.87
C THR A 40 0.52 13.76 2.27
N ASP A 41 1.49 13.35 3.08
CA ASP A 41 2.80 12.82 2.64
C ASP A 41 2.90 11.29 2.72
N ALA A 42 1.77 10.61 2.53
CA ALA A 42 1.75 9.17 2.44
C ALA A 42 2.57 8.66 1.24
N VAL A 43 3.27 7.56 1.45
CA VAL A 43 3.89 6.75 0.40
C VAL A 43 2.93 5.67 -0.04
N TYR A 44 2.97 5.28 -1.31
CA TYR A 44 2.08 4.28 -1.88
C TYR A 44 2.90 3.11 -2.41
N VAL A 45 2.50 1.90 -2.07
CA VAL A 45 3.15 0.68 -2.53
C VAL A 45 2.30 0.05 -3.60
N ASN A 46 2.85 -0.11 -4.81
CA ASN A 46 2.15 -0.80 -5.89
C ASN A 46 2.06 -2.30 -5.59
N ILE A 47 0.83 -2.82 -5.49
CA ILE A 47 0.56 -4.24 -5.28
C ILE A 47 0.26 -4.87 -6.64
N PRO A 48 1.16 -5.71 -7.19
CA PRO A 48 0.98 -6.27 -8.52
C PRO A 48 -0.21 -7.24 -8.52
N VAL A 49 -1.28 -6.84 -9.18
CA VAL A 49 -2.48 -7.65 -9.42
C VAL A 49 -2.66 -7.82 -10.94
N ARG A 50 -3.24 -8.94 -11.39
CA ARG A 50 -3.43 -9.17 -12.84
C ARG A 50 -4.71 -8.54 -13.39
N TYR A 51 -4.65 -8.25 -14.69
CA TYR A 51 -5.77 -8.03 -15.63
C TYR A 51 -6.88 -7.08 -15.17
N GLY A 52 -6.79 -5.83 -15.59
CA GLY A 52 -7.89 -4.86 -15.43
C GLY A 52 -8.08 -4.37 -14.00
N TYR A 53 -7.12 -4.65 -13.11
CA TYR A 53 -7.03 -4.10 -11.76
C TYR A 53 -5.72 -3.33 -11.57
N ALA A 54 -5.77 -2.26 -10.80
CA ALA A 54 -4.59 -1.59 -10.25
C ALA A 54 -4.80 -1.43 -8.75
N CYS A 55 -3.81 -1.81 -7.95
CA CYS A 55 -3.90 -1.80 -6.51
C CYS A 55 -2.66 -1.13 -5.91
N ALA A 56 -2.88 -0.17 -5.00
CA ALA A 56 -1.83 0.36 -4.15
C ALA A 56 -2.26 0.41 -2.70
N LEU A 57 -1.28 0.21 -1.81
CA LEU A 57 -1.42 0.41 -0.38
C LEU A 57 -0.74 1.72 0.01
N GLY A 58 -1.51 2.69 0.51
CA GLY A 58 -0.96 3.93 1.05
C GLY A 58 -0.50 3.72 2.49
N MET A 59 0.57 4.39 2.89
CA MET A 59 1.09 4.33 4.25
C MET A 59 1.72 5.65 4.68
N ALA A 60 1.54 6.00 5.95
CA ALA A 60 2.22 7.12 6.59
C ALA A 60 2.65 6.73 8.00
N LYS A 61 3.75 7.33 8.47
CA LYS A 61 4.26 7.17 9.83
C LYS A 61 3.97 8.46 10.60
N SER A 62 3.29 8.36 11.73
CA SER A 62 3.07 9.50 12.62
C SER A 62 4.35 9.85 13.37
N ARG A 63 4.46 11.09 13.87
CA ARG A 63 5.58 11.48 14.76
C ARG A 63 5.68 10.64 16.03
N GLN A 64 4.57 10.04 16.46
CA GLN A 64 4.51 9.11 17.59
C GLN A 64 5.00 7.69 17.21
N GLY A 65 5.44 7.49 15.97
CA GLY A 65 5.99 6.23 15.46
C GLY A 65 4.95 5.22 14.98
N ALA A 66 3.65 5.57 15.04
CA ALA A 66 2.58 4.69 14.60
C ALA A 66 2.41 4.74 13.07
N TYR A 67 2.06 3.61 12.47
CA TYR A 67 1.82 3.51 11.04
C TYR A 67 0.33 3.51 10.74
N HIS A 68 -0.05 4.25 9.71
CA HIS A 68 -1.42 4.37 9.21
C HIS A 68 -1.49 3.90 7.78
N ILE A 69 -2.59 3.25 7.41
CA ILE A 69 -2.75 2.66 6.08
C ILE A 69 -3.88 3.31 5.28
N SER A 70 -3.81 3.14 3.97
CA SER A 70 -4.92 3.36 3.04
C SER A 70 -4.83 2.41 1.87
N TYR A 71 -5.83 2.44 0.98
CA TYR A 71 -5.80 1.64 -0.23
C TYR A 71 -6.36 2.44 -1.41
N HIS A 72 -5.87 2.07 -2.58
CA HIS A 72 -6.43 2.45 -3.86
C HIS A 72 -6.63 1.16 -4.66
N LEU A 73 -7.87 0.85 -5.03
CA LEU A 73 -8.18 -0.22 -5.96
C LEU A 73 -8.98 0.35 -7.13
N ALA A 74 -8.40 0.31 -8.32
CA ALA A 74 -9.08 0.61 -9.56
C ALA A 74 -9.36 -0.69 -10.33
N THR A 75 -10.55 -0.80 -10.90
CA THR A 75 -11.00 -1.89 -11.76
C THR A 75 -11.37 -1.33 -13.14
N SER A 76 -11.77 -2.18 -14.08
CA SER A 76 -12.32 -1.73 -15.36
C SER A 76 -13.66 -0.99 -15.26
N THR A 77 -14.36 -1.10 -14.13
CA THR A 77 -15.73 -0.56 -13.92
C THR A 77 -15.81 0.54 -12.88
N GLY A 78 -14.73 0.81 -12.13
CA GLY A 78 -14.73 1.86 -11.12
C GLY A 78 -13.43 1.93 -10.33
N CYS A 79 -13.37 2.89 -9.41
CA CYS A 79 -12.24 3.08 -8.51
C CYS A 79 -12.76 3.23 -7.08
N ASN A 80 -12.10 2.58 -6.13
CA ASN A 80 -12.35 2.72 -4.71
C ASN A 80 -11.04 3.10 -4.01
N THR A 81 -11.05 4.25 -3.37
CA THR A 81 -9.88 4.83 -2.73
C THR A 81 -10.25 5.33 -1.35
N CYS A 82 -9.34 5.20 -0.40
CA CYS A 82 -9.39 6.00 0.81
C CYS A 82 -8.04 6.68 1.03
N GLY A 83 -8.05 7.90 1.59
CA GLY A 83 -6.83 8.55 2.05
C GLY A 83 -6.27 7.89 3.31
N VAL A 84 -4.97 8.08 3.56
CA VAL A 84 -4.36 7.66 4.83
C VAL A 84 -4.83 8.63 5.92
N SER A 85 -5.42 8.11 6.99
CA SER A 85 -6.00 8.94 8.06
C SER A 85 -5.66 8.37 9.44
N ALA A 86 -5.47 9.27 10.40
CA ALA A 86 -5.24 8.92 11.80
C ALA A 86 -6.42 8.14 12.43
N SER A 87 -7.61 8.25 11.83
CA SER A 87 -8.82 7.52 12.25
C SER A 87 -8.87 6.06 11.78
N LYS A 88 -7.93 5.62 10.92
CA LYS A 88 -7.95 4.30 10.30
C LYS A 88 -6.67 3.54 10.57
N GLY A 89 -6.84 2.30 11.05
CA GLY A 89 -5.82 1.25 11.11
C GLY A 89 -4.46 1.74 11.62
N THR A 90 -4.24 1.63 12.92
CA THR A 90 -2.97 1.99 13.55
C THR A 90 -2.14 0.74 13.80
N PHE A 91 -0.87 0.76 13.40
CA PHE A 91 0.06 -0.35 13.55
C PHE A 91 1.35 0.10 14.23
N GLY A 92 2.02 -0.81 14.94
CA GLY A 92 3.25 -0.50 15.68
C GLY A 92 4.50 -0.49 14.82
N SER A 93 4.46 -1.13 13.65
CA SER A 93 5.59 -1.22 12.73
C SER A 93 5.18 -1.15 11.26
N GLN A 94 6.17 -0.89 10.40
CA GLN A 94 5.99 -0.88 8.94
C GLN A 94 5.57 -2.27 8.42
N GLU A 95 6.14 -3.33 8.98
CA GLU A 95 5.78 -4.70 8.65
C GLU A 95 4.31 -4.98 9.00
N GLU A 96 3.90 -4.67 10.24
CA GLU A 96 2.53 -4.86 10.69
C GLU A 96 1.55 -4.07 9.82
N ALA A 97 1.88 -2.83 9.48
CA ALA A 97 1.08 -1.98 8.61
C ALA A 97 0.97 -2.55 7.19
N PHE A 98 2.07 -3.03 6.62
CA PHE A 98 2.07 -3.62 5.29
C PHE A 98 1.21 -4.89 5.23
N VAL A 99 1.45 -5.82 6.17
CA VAL A 99 0.71 -7.08 6.25
C VAL A 99 -0.77 -6.83 6.57
N GLY A 100 -1.05 -5.97 7.54
CA GLY A 100 -2.41 -5.58 7.94
C GLY A 100 -3.18 -4.89 6.82
N GLY A 101 -2.50 -4.01 6.08
CA GLY A 101 -3.05 -3.34 4.90
C GLY A 101 -3.44 -4.31 3.79
N LEU A 102 -2.61 -5.29 3.48
CA LEU A 102 -2.94 -6.33 2.50
C LEU A 102 -4.16 -7.18 2.93
N GLU A 103 -4.24 -7.58 4.21
CA GLU A 103 -5.42 -8.29 4.72
C GLU A 103 -6.68 -7.42 4.73
N TYR A 104 -6.54 -6.11 4.95
CA TYR A 104 -7.65 -5.17 4.87
C TYR A 104 -8.21 -5.08 3.44
N ILE A 105 -7.32 -4.94 2.43
CA ILE A 105 -7.71 -4.95 1.01
C ILE A 105 -8.40 -6.28 0.65
N LYS A 106 -7.86 -7.42 1.09
CA LYS A 106 -8.46 -8.75 0.88
C LYS A 106 -9.91 -8.82 1.36
N ARG A 107 -10.16 -8.33 2.58
CA ARG A 107 -11.47 -8.37 3.22
C ARG A 107 -12.49 -7.51 2.48
N LEU A 108 -12.08 -6.34 2.01
CA LEU A 108 -12.97 -5.38 1.36
C LEU A 108 -13.40 -5.83 -0.03
N PHE A 109 -12.45 -6.29 -0.85
CA PHE A 109 -12.70 -6.42 -2.28
C PHE A 109 -13.07 -7.83 -2.73
N LYS A 110 -12.80 -8.87 -1.91
CA LYS A 110 -13.15 -10.28 -2.19
C LYS A 110 -12.86 -10.71 -3.65
N VAL A 111 -11.81 -10.15 -4.26
CA VAL A 111 -11.47 -10.41 -5.66
C VAL A 111 -10.86 -11.80 -5.78
N ASP A 112 -11.38 -12.60 -6.72
CA ASP A 112 -10.88 -13.95 -6.96
C ASP A 112 -9.39 -13.94 -7.35
N GLY A 113 -8.61 -14.79 -6.67
CA GLY A 113 -7.16 -14.87 -6.87
C GLY A 113 -6.35 -13.74 -6.22
N LEU A 114 -6.97 -12.73 -5.60
CA LEU A 114 -6.27 -11.67 -4.86
C LEU A 114 -5.37 -12.22 -3.75
N TRP A 115 -5.76 -13.33 -3.14
CA TRP A 115 -4.98 -14.03 -2.13
C TRP A 115 -3.59 -14.46 -2.65
N ARG A 116 -3.44 -14.79 -3.94
CA ARG A 116 -2.14 -15.14 -4.53
C ARG A 116 -1.23 -13.92 -4.61
N TYR A 117 -1.77 -12.80 -5.07
CA TYR A 117 -1.02 -11.54 -5.16
C TYR A 117 -0.65 -11.00 -3.78
N ILE A 118 -1.52 -11.14 -2.78
CA ILE A 118 -1.19 -10.81 -1.40
C ILE A 118 -0.05 -11.69 -0.87
N ALA A 119 -0.11 -13.01 -1.12
CA ALA A 119 0.95 -13.91 -0.70
C ALA A 119 2.29 -13.58 -1.39
N GLU A 120 2.26 -13.25 -2.68
CA GLU A 120 3.43 -12.80 -3.45
C GLU A 120 3.98 -11.47 -2.91
N ALA A 121 3.11 -10.50 -2.63
CA ALA A 121 3.48 -9.21 -2.09
C ALA A 121 4.16 -9.33 -0.71
N LYS A 122 3.59 -10.16 0.18
CA LYS A 122 4.22 -10.48 1.48
C LYS A 122 5.60 -11.09 1.30
N ARG A 123 5.73 -12.11 0.44
CA ARG A 123 7.02 -12.77 0.18
C ARG A 123 8.07 -11.77 -0.32
N GLU A 124 7.70 -10.91 -1.26
CA GLU A 124 8.64 -9.91 -1.80
C GLU A 124 9.04 -8.90 -0.74
N PHE A 125 8.10 -8.43 0.10
CA PHE A 125 8.41 -7.53 1.21
C PHE A 125 9.42 -8.15 2.17
N PHE A 126 9.14 -9.34 2.71
CA PHE A 126 10.00 -10.00 3.69
C PHE A 126 11.40 -10.33 3.16
N LYS A 127 11.49 -10.74 1.89
CA LYS A 127 12.77 -11.00 1.21
C LYS A 127 13.69 -9.78 1.20
N HIS A 128 13.13 -8.57 1.14
CA HIS A 128 13.89 -7.32 1.07
C HIS A 128 14.03 -6.63 2.43
N HIS A 129 13.05 -6.79 3.32
CA HIS A 129 13.06 -6.21 4.66
C HIS A 129 14.07 -6.91 5.58
N HIS A 130 14.10 -8.26 5.60
CA HIS A 130 15.05 -8.99 6.45
C HIS A 130 16.52 -8.79 6.05
N LYS A 131 16.80 -8.54 4.77
CA LYS A 131 18.16 -8.21 4.32
C LYS A 131 18.69 -6.91 4.91
N GLN A 132 17.80 -5.99 5.28
CA GLN A 132 18.20 -4.75 5.94
C GLN A 132 18.55 -5.01 7.41
N LEU A 133 17.79 -5.87 8.10
CA LEU A 133 18.07 -6.24 9.50
C LEU A 133 19.41 -6.99 9.63
N SER A 134 19.73 -7.89 8.71
CA SER A 134 20.96 -8.68 8.74
C SER A 134 22.24 -7.93 8.34
N LEU A 135 22.16 -6.65 7.96
CA LEU A 135 23.34 -5.82 7.62
C LEU A 135 23.87 -5.04 8.83
N PHE A 136 23.19 -5.12 9.98
CA PHE A 136 23.57 -4.46 11.22
C PHE A 136 23.92 -5.45 12.35
N ASP A 137 23.96 -6.75 12.04
CA ASP A 137 24.50 -7.82 12.90
C ASP A 137 25.90 -8.24 12.39
#